data_AF-A0A3P3ZPA3-F1
#
_entry.id   AF-A0A3P3ZPA3-F1
#
_cell.length_a   1.000
_cell.length_b   1.000
_cell.length_c   1.000
_cell.angle_alpha   90.00
_cell.angle_beta   90.00
_cell.angle_gamma   90.00
#
_symmetry.space_group_name_H-M   'P 1'
#
loop_
_entity.id
_entity.type
_entity.pdbx_description
1 polymer ?
#
loop_
_entity_poly.entity_id
_entity_poly.type
_entity_poly.pdbx_seq_one_letter_code
_entity_poly.pdbx_strand_id
1 'polypeptide(L)'
;MQEKSLYGNEFMTTLPLVKVDGTLRHSFEDPQLRGRFHLKSGTLDGVKALAGYGLDAQNHWVVVVFLANGPGAESTAAAQEALLRWVRHESKIPQFNTTSNAMVLPAPNPLR
;
A
#
# COMPACT_ATOMS: atom_id res chain seq x y z
N MET A 1 -0.16 24.70 -14.12
CA MET A 1 0.29 23.56 -14.94
C MET A 1 1.04 22.62 -14.02
N GLN A 2 0.59 21.39 -13.82
CA GLN A 2 1.41 20.37 -13.13
C GLN A 2 2.39 19.83 -14.16
N GLU A 3 3.67 20.12 -13.96
CA GLU A 3 4.74 19.59 -14.80
C GLU A 3 4.88 18.09 -14.50
N LYS A 4 4.55 17.26 -15.49
CA LYS A 4 4.64 15.80 -15.37
C LYS A 4 6.11 15.43 -15.30
N SER A 5 6.55 14.83 -14.18
CA SER A 5 7.93 14.39 -13.98
C SER A 5 8.41 13.53 -15.15
N LEU A 6 9.60 13.84 -15.69
CA LEU A 6 10.22 13.09 -16.77
C LEU A 6 10.57 11.64 -16.38
N TYR A 7 10.70 11.33 -15.09
CA TYR A 7 11.23 10.05 -14.59
C TYR A 7 10.27 9.29 -13.67
N GLY A 8 9.07 9.83 -13.43
CA GLY A 8 8.14 9.27 -12.45
C GLY A 8 7.73 7.84 -12.80
N ASN A 9 7.52 7.57 -14.09
CA ASN A 9 7.10 6.25 -14.55
C ASN A 9 8.25 5.24 -14.45
N GLU A 10 9.45 5.62 -14.87
CA GLU A 10 10.65 4.78 -14.83
C GLU A 10 11.01 4.41 -13.39
N PHE A 11 10.85 5.34 -12.45
CA PHE A 11 11.05 5.03 -11.03
C PHE A 11 10.02 4.01 -10.53
N MET A 12 8.74 4.19 -10.83
CA MET A 12 7.67 3.29 -10.37
C MET A 12 7.85 1.87 -10.91
N THR A 13 8.36 1.70 -12.13
CA THR A 13 8.60 0.36 -12.71
C THR A 13 9.79 -0.36 -12.08
N THR A 14 10.68 0.33 -11.35
CA THR A 14 11.74 -0.34 -10.57
C THR A 14 11.22 -1.05 -9.33
N LEU A 15 10.02 -0.68 -8.86
CA LEU A 15 9.41 -1.27 -7.67
C LEU A 15 8.71 -2.58 -8.04
N PRO A 16 8.94 -3.67 -7.26
CA PRO A 16 8.26 -4.94 -7.48
C PRO A 16 6.74 -4.81 -7.52
N LEU A 17 6.15 -5.47 -8.51
CA LEU A 17 4.72 -5.57 -8.70
C LEU A 17 4.18 -6.79 -7.94
N VAL A 18 3.22 -6.54 -7.04
CA VAL A 18 2.66 -7.56 -6.14
C VAL A 18 2.18 -8.80 -6.91
N LYS A 19 2.61 -9.99 -6.44
CA LYS A 19 2.35 -11.32 -7.04
C LYS A 19 2.88 -11.53 -8.46
N VAL A 20 3.60 -10.58 -9.03
CA VAL A 20 4.14 -10.68 -10.40
C VAL A 20 5.64 -10.91 -10.38
N ASP A 21 6.40 -10.11 -9.63
CA ASP A 21 7.86 -10.14 -9.66
C ASP A 21 8.51 -9.86 -8.29
N GLY A 22 9.85 -9.89 -8.29
CA GLY A 22 10.68 -9.49 -7.16
C GLY A 22 10.39 -10.24 -5.86
N THR A 23 10.60 -9.54 -4.74
CA THR A 23 10.39 -10.07 -3.39
C THR A 23 8.93 -10.28 -3.03
N LEU A 24 8.00 -9.83 -3.87
CA LEU A 24 6.54 -9.90 -3.63
C LEU A 24 5.83 -10.93 -4.52
N ARG A 25 6.57 -11.66 -5.37
CA ARG A 25 6.02 -12.67 -6.28
C ARG A 25 5.20 -13.75 -5.56
N HIS A 26 5.65 -14.16 -4.37
CA HIS A 26 5.02 -15.21 -3.58
C HIS A 26 4.32 -14.67 -2.32
N SER A 27 4.25 -13.34 -2.14
CA SER A 27 3.65 -12.71 -0.97
C SER A 27 2.14 -12.51 -1.13
N PHE A 28 1.44 -12.41 0.00
CA PHE A 28 -0.01 -12.17 0.16
C PHE A 28 -0.87 -13.31 -0.39
N GLU A 29 -2.04 -13.62 0.15
CA GLU A 29 -2.88 -14.72 -0.36
C GLU A 29 -3.99 -14.22 -1.29
N ASP A 30 -4.47 -12.99 -1.10
CA ASP A 30 -5.55 -12.44 -1.91
C ASP A 30 -5.16 -12.21 -3.40
N PRO A 31 -5.78 -12.93 -4.36
CA PRO A 31 -5.48 -12.79 -5.78
C PRO A 31 -5.91 -11.43 -6.35
N GLN A 32 -6.81 -10.70 -5.70
CA GLN A 32 -7.26 -9.37 -6.14
C GLN A 32 -6.16 -8.30 -6.02
N LEU A 33 -5.11 -8.57 -5.23
CA LEU A 33 -3.95 -7.68 -5.08
C LEU A 33 -2.95 -7.78 -6.25
N ARG A 34 -3.02 -8.86 -7.04
CA ARG A 34 -2.07 -9.12 -8.12
C ARG A 34 -2.02 -7.98 -9.13
N GLY A 35 -0.83 -7.43 -9.36
CA GLY A 35 -0.63 -6.40 -10.37
C GLY A 35 -1.19 -5.01 -10.03
N ARG A 36 -1.63 -4.79 -8.78
CA ARG A 36 -2.27 -3.52 -8.38
C ARG A 36 -1.37 -2.57 -7.59
N PHE A 37 -0.23 -3.07 -7.12
CA PHE A 37 0.67 -2.34 -6.26
C PHE A 37 2.13 -2.54 -6.66
N HIS A 38 2.84 -1.43 -6.79
CA HIS A 38 4.28 -1.32 -6.96
C HIS A 38 4.91 -0.99 -5.61
N LEU A 39 5.49 -1.98 -4.94
CA LEU A 39 5.94 -1.85 -3.55
C LEU A 39 7.36 -2.37 -3.38
N LYS A 40 8.16 -1.62 -2.61
CA LYS A 40 9.40 -2.13 -2.04
C LYS A 40 9.11 -2.76 -0.69
N SER A 41 9.58 -4.00 -0.50
CA SER A 41 9.64 -4.63 0.82
C SER A 41 10.98 -4.39 1.52
N GLY A 42 10.97 -4.39 2.84
CA GLY A 42 12.17 -4.36 3.68
C GLY A 42 11.99 -5.22 4.93
N THR A 43 13.02 -5.99 5.28
CA THR A 43 13.03 -6.85 6.46
C THR A 43 14.41 -6.76 7.10
N LEU A 44 14.44 -6.46 8.40
CA LEU A 44 15.61 -6.48 9.26
C LEU A 44 15.21 -7.10 10.61
N ASP A 45 16.16 -7.43 11.48
CA ASP A 45 15.81 -7.94 12.81
C ASP A 45 14.94 -6.94 13.57
N GLY A 46 13.75 -7.40 13.98
CA GLY A 46 12.74 -6.57 14.65
C GLY A 46 12.11 -5.49 13.77
N VAL A 47 12.23 -5.53 12.43
CA VAL A 47 11.63 -4.55 11.52
C VAL A 47 11.04 -5.20 10.28
N LYS A 48 9.79 -4.83 9.97
CA LYS A 48 9.14 -5.22 8.72
C LYS A 48 8.47 -4.02 8.07
N ALA A 49 8.84 -3.77 6.81
CA ALA A 49 8.42 -2.59 6.06
C ALA A 49 7.90 -2.95 4.68
N LEU A 50 6.95 -2.16 4.21
CA LEU A 50 6.39 -2.22 2.86
C LEU A 50 5.99 -0.80 2.44
N ALA A 51 6.49 -0.30 1.31
CA ALA A 51 6.17 1.04 0.86
C ALA A 51 6.15 1.16 -0.66
N GLY A 52 5.28 2.03 -1.18
CA GLY A 52 5.23 2.35 -2.60
C GLY A 52 3.87 2.85 -3.04
N TYR A 53 3.50 2.54 -4.28
CA TYR A 53 2.32 3.07 -4.94
C TYR A 53 1.33 1.97 -5.28
N GLY A 54 0.05 2.30 -5.23
CA GLY A 54 -1.02 1.41 -5.65
C GLY A 54 -2.16 2.16 -6.29
N LEU A 55 -3.13 1.39 -6.78
CA LEU A 55 -4.42 1.91 -7.20
C LEU A 55 -5.47 1.56 -6.14
N ASP A 56 -6.34 2.51 -5.80
CA ASP A 56 -7.54 2.24 -4.99
C ASP A 56 -8.67 1.58 -5.82
N ALA A 57 -9.86 1.46 -5.22
CA ALA A 57 -11.05 0.95 -5.88
C ALA A 57 -11.50 1.78 -7.11
N GLN A 58 -11.21 3.08 -7.12
CA GLN A 58 -11.57 4.03 -8.18
C GLN A 58 -10.45 4.20 -9.22
N ASN A 59 -9.34 3.47 -9.08
CA ASN A 59 -8.12 3.62 -9.87
C ASN A 59 -7.43 4.98 -9.70
N HIS A 60 -7.58 5.61 -8.54
CA HIS A 60 -6.70 6.70 -8.15
C HIS A 60 -5.37 6.15 -7.64
N TRP A 61 -4.30 6.89 -7.92
CA TRP A 61 -2.98 6.58 -7.39
C TRP A 61 -2.89 6.96 -5.92
N VAL A 62 -2.33 6.05 -5.14
CA VAL A 62 -2.24 6.20 -3.68
C VAL A 62 -0.87 5.75 -3.22
N VAL A 63 -0.38 6.40 -2.17
CA VAL A 63 0.87 6.02 -1.51
C VAL A 63 0.52 5.13 -0.33
N VAL A 64 1.15 3.96 -0.26
CA VAL A 64 1.00 3.02 0.85
C VAL A 64 2.33 2.91 1.57
N VAL A 65 2.30 3.04 2.90
CA VAL A 65 3.46 2.84 3.77
C VAL A 65 3.02 2.00 4.97
N PHE A 66 3.74 0.92 5.22
CA PHE A 66 3.63 0.08 6.40
C PHE A 66 5.02 -0.03 7.03
N LEU A 67 5.11 0.26 8.32
CA LEU A 67 6.34 0.14 9.10
C LEU A 67 5.99 -0.47 10.45
N ALA A 68 6.49 -1.68 10.70
CA ALA A 68 6.43 -2.34 12.00
C ALA A 68 7.84 -2.44 12.59
N ASN A 69 7.98 -2.04 13.85
CA ASN A 69 9.22 -2.10 14.61
C ASN A 69 8.96 -2.80 15.95
N GLY A 70 9.95 -3.56 16.42
CA GLY A 70 9.95 -4.21 17.73
C GLY A 70 9.62 -5.71 17.70
N PRO A 71 9.50 -6.33 18.89
CA PRO A 71 9.18 -7.75 19.02
C PRO A 71 7.86 -8.09 18.32
N GLY A 72 7.90 -9.04 17.38
CA GLY A 72 6.72 -9.44 16.59
C GLY A 72 6.56 -8.74 15.24
N ALA A 73 7.46 -7.81 14.86
CA ALA A 73 7.43 -7.17 13.55
C ALA A 73 7.41 -8.18 12.39
N GLU A 74 8.11 -9.31 12.53
CA GLU A 74 8.15 -10.38 11.52
C GLU A 74 6.77 -11.02 11.25
N SER A 75 5.91 -11.05 12.26
CA SER A 75 4.58 -11.67 12.21
C SER A 75 3.50 -10.75 11.64
N THR A 76 3.87 -9.61 11.04
CA THR A 76 2.90 -8.62 10.53
C THR A 76 2.45 -8.85 9.09
N ALA A 77 2.81 -9.98 8.45
CA ALA A 77 2.44 -10.27 7.06
C ALA A 77 0.92 -10.20 6.81
N ALA A 78 0.11 -10.77 7.71
CA ALA A 78 -1.35 -10.70 7.60
C ALA A 78 -1.90 -9.27 7.74
N ALA A 79 -1.27 -8.44 8.58
CA ALA A 79 -1.65 -7.04 8.73
C ALA A 79 -1.28 -6.21 7.49
N GLN A 80 -0.13 -6.50 6.87
CA GLN A 80 0.26 -5.89 5.58
C GLN A 80 -0.75 -6.23 4.49
N GLU A 81 -1.17 -7.50 4.39
CA GLU A 81 -2.20 -7.90 3.44
C GLU A 81 -3.52 -7.21 3.70
N ALA A 82 -3.97 -7.18 4.97
CA ALA A 82 -5.21 -6.52 5.35
C ALA A 82 -5.20 -5.03 4.98
N LEU A 83 -4.07 -4.33 5.15
CA LEU A 83 -3.91 -2.95 4.71
C LEU A 83 -4.06 -2.81 3.19
N LEU A 84 -3.39 -3.66 2.40
CA LEU A 84 -3.49 -3.60 0.94
C LEU A 84 -4.91 -3.90 0.45
N ARG A 85 -5.57 -4.88 1.07
CA ARG A 85 -6.98 -5.21 0.78
C ARG A 85 -7.89 -4.05 1.13
N TRP A 86 -7.68 -3.42 2.28
CA TRP A 86 -8.42 -2.23 2.66
C TRP A 86 -8.26 -1.11 1.62
N VAL A 87 -7.03 -0.80 1.19
CA VAL A 87 -6.79 0.19 0.12
C VAL A 87 -7.52 -0.17 -1.20
N ARG A 88 -7.64 -1.46 -1.53
CA ARG A 88 -8.37 -1.91 -2.73
C ARG A 88 -9.88 -1.82 -2.62
N HIS A 89 -10.43 -1.92 -1.42
CA HIS A 89 -11.88 -1.95 -1.21
C HIS A 89 -12.44 -0.60 -0.79
N GLU A 90 -11.67 0.20 -0.07
CA GLU A 90 -12.16 1.48 0.45
C GLU A 90 -12.17 2.54 -0.64
N SER A 91 -13.35 3.10 -0.86
CA SER A 91 -13.58 4.10 -1.93
C SER A 91 -13.24 5.53 -1.51
N LYS A 92 -12.88 5.71 -0.25
CA LYS A 92 -12.61 7.00 0.39
C LYS A 92 -11.39 6.84 1.26
N ILE A 93 -10.22 7.16 0.72
CA ILE A 93 -9.04 7.28 1.56
C ILE A 93 -9.28 8.45 2.53
N PRO A 94 -9.04 8.26 3.85
CA PRO A 94 -9.06 9.33 4.83
C PRO A 94 -8.31 10.53 4.29
N GLN A 95 -9.00 11.64 4.05
CA GLN A 95 -8.33 12.88 3.70
C GLN A 95 -7.89 13.55 5.00
N PHE A 96 -6.58 13.77 5.14
CA PHE A 96 -6.05 14.62 6.20
C PHE A 96 -6.39 16.07 5.83
N ASN A 97 -7.27 16.69 6.60
CA ASN A 97 -7.59 18.10 6.48
C ASN A 97 -6.52 18.93 7.20
N THR A 98 -5.73 19.69 6.46
CA THR A 98 -4.58 20.48 6.96
C THR A 98 -4.91 21.43 8.14
N THR A 99 -6.19 21.77 8.35
CA THR A 99 -6.65 22.64 9.44
C THR A 99 -6.79 21.92 10.78
N SER A 100 -7.01 20.60 10.77
CA SER A 100 -7.21 19.79 11.97
C SER A 100 -6.37 18.54 11.78
N ASN A 101 -5.28 18.35 12.52
CA ASN A 101 -4.44 17.14 12.49
C ASN A 101 -5.20 15.89 13.01
N ALA A 102 -6.41 15.64 12.53
CA ALA A 102 -7.31 14.57 12.91
C ALA A 102 -7.56 13.70 11.67
N MET A 103 -7.26 12.42 11.80
CA MET A 103 -7.58 11.42 10.78
C MET A 103 -9.09 11.21 10.74
N VAL A 104 -9.75 11.60 9.65
CA VAL A 104 -11.17 11.30 9.41
C VAL A 104 -11.26 9.92 8.76
N LEU A 105 -11.50 8.89 9.58
CA LEU A 105 -11.77 7.55 9.06
C LEU A 105 -13.05 7.57 8.19
N PRO A 106 -13.03 7.00 6.98
CA PRO A 106 -14.25 6.83 6.21
C PRO A 106 -15.22 5.95 6.98
N ALA A 107 -16.51 6.25 6.90
CA ALA A 107 -17.55 5.41 7.47
C ALA A 107 -17.40 3.98 6.92
N PRO A 108 -17.46 2.93 7.77
CA PRO A 108 -17.30 1.56 7.32
C PRO A 108 -18.31 1.26 6.22
N ASN A 109 -17.83 0.78 5.08
CA ASN A 109 -18.71 0.33 4.01
C ASN A 109 -19.55 -0.85 4.52
N PRO A 110 -20.89 -0.75 4.58
CA PRO A 110 -21.70 -1.88 4.96
C PRO A 110 -21.56 -2.94 3.86
N LEU A 111 -20.91 -4.05 4.22
CA LEU A 111 -20.72 -5.21 3.38
C LEU A 111 -22.01 -5.50 2.58
N ARG A 112 -21.89 -5.53 1.26
CA ARG A 112 -22.96 -5.99 0.36
C ARG A 112 -22.54 -7.29 -0.29
#